data_AF-A0A939WT52-F1
#
_entry.id   AF-A0A939WT52-F1
#
_cell.length_a   1.000
_cell.length_b   1.000
_cell.length_c   1.000
_cell.angle_alpha   90.00
_cell.angle_beta   90.00
_cell.angle_gamma   90.00
#
_symmetry.space_group_name_H-M   'P 1'
#
loop_
_entity.id
_entity.type
_entity.pdbx_description
1 polymer ?
#
loop_
_entity_poly.entity_id
_entity_poly.type
_entity_poly.pdbx_seq_one_letter_code
_entity_poly.pdbx_strand_id
1 'polypeptide(L)'
;ALTLQKTLTELDISELEKELEAVETEEENLLAEQEQQNTFFKKSEQETQYEKAMEKVKKVQETVENMKKAASVAYKIPDLGIGAIMNGLGGPSFDSISLGGTKIAENLVSAAEGYASQFAQKQVGAALKKVLGEQNRVEQSWEMQKTAKANQIKNVQKKKTTAEIKIDYAKKQLENYEREIELKDEMYEHLSEKYTNKDLYTWLKKETGKVYKTLFQLAAKVARKAEKCYHFEIGDTDMDAKSAKTFIKGSGVYWDGLHSGLLAGEKLLADLHAMEVAYLENDRNELEITRPVSLKEIVVGTKEESSGNEVDVSAYDVIFAMQGSVSDYTFQIKKELIDNDFKNHYFRRIRDVRIQVKLKSKEQQQAFLNAELSLTANMLTLKNGTEISNRIGVKTLATSTAHFEAGKFEFDFSKEKYSPFEGAGADETSWTLSISGANGCDIEDIIIYISYTARKG
;
A
#
# COMPACT_ATOMS: atom_id res chain seq x y z
N ALA A 1 -14.54 13.67 -8.45
CA ALA A 1 -15.73 12.80 -8.44
C ALA A 1 -16.81 13.36 -7.52
N LEU A 2 -16.56 13.46 -6.20
CA LEU A 2 -17.52 14.03 -5.25
C LEU A 2 -17.92 15.48 -5.54
N THR A 3 -16.97 16.34 -5.89
CA THR A 3 -17.27 17.73 -6.29
C THR A 3 -18.19 17.80 -7.49
N LEU A 4 -18.09 16.83 -8.41
CA LEU A 4 -18.95 16.74 -9.60
C LEU A 4 -20.35 16.18 -9.25
N GLN A 5 -20.42 15.26 -8.28
CA GLN A 5 -21.70 14.79 -7.72
C GLN A 5 -22.42 15.89 -6.95
N LYS A 6 -21.68 16.72 -6.20
CA LYS A 6 -22.20 17.93 -5.56
C LYS A 6 -22.85 18.85 -6.59
N THR A 7 -22.12 19.25 -7.64
CA THR A 7 -22.64 20.15 -8.68
C THR A 7 -23.83 19.56 -9.44
N LEU A 8 -23.86 18.23 -9.66
CA LEU A 8 -24.98 17.57 -10.32
C LEU A 8 -26.23 17.58 -9.41
N THR A 9 -26.05 17.36 -8.11
CA THR A 9 -27.15 17.43 -7.14
C THR A 9 -27.69 18.85 -6.98
N GLU A 10 -26.84 19.88 -7.05
CA GLU A 10 -27.27 21.28 -7.08
C GLU A 10 -28.14 21.60 -8.30
N LEU A 11 -27.77 21.07 -9.48
CA LEU A 11 -28.58 21.15 -10.70
C LEU A 11 -29.92 20.42 -10.54
N ASP A 12 -29.91 19.20 -10.00
CA ASP A 12 -31.12 18.40 -9.76
C ASP A 12 -32.08 19.12 -8.78
N ILE A 13 -31.56 19.78 -7.73
CA ILE A 13 -32.37 20.59 -6.82
C ILE A 13 -33.04 21.74 -7.58
N SER A 14 -32.30 22.47 -8.42
CA SER A 14 -32.86 23.56 -9.21
C SER A 14 -33.93 23.09 -10.20
N GLU A 15 -33.77 21.90 -10.78
CA GLU A 15 -34.77 21.29 -11.66
C GLU A 15 -36.03 20.89 -10.86
N LEU A 16 -35.87 20.24 -9.71
CA LEU A 16 -36.98 19.87 -8.84
C LEU A 16 -37.75 21.09 -8.29
N GLU A 17 -37.07 22.19 -7.99
CA GLU A 17 -37.71 23.44 -7.56
C GLU A 17 -38.57 24.05 -8.67
N LYS A 18 -38.14 23.97 -9.94
CA LYS A 18 -38.96 24.37 -11.10
C LYS A 18 -40.15 23.43 -11.32
N GLU A 19 -39.97 22.12 -11.11
CA GLU A 19 -41.08 21.16 -11.16
C GLU A 19 -42.12 21.45 -10.06
N LEU A 20 -41.67 21.82 -8.85
CA LEU A 20 -42.56 22.20 -7.76
C LEU A 20 -43.39 23.44 -8.12
N GLU A 21 -42.76 24.48 -8.67
CA GLU A 21 -43.46 25.70 -9.13
C GLU A 21 -44.53 25.38 -10.20
N ALA A 22 -44.22 24.46 -11.12
CA ALA A 22 -45.21 23.98 -12.11
C ALA A 22 -46.39 23.23 -11.48
N VAL A 23 -46.16 22.46 -10.40
CA VAL A 23 -47.22 21.77 -9.66
C VAL A 23 -48.04 22.73 -8.80
N GLU A 24 -47.42 23.76 -8.21
CA GLU A 24 -48.12 24.80 -7.45
C GLU A 24 -49.06 25.61 -8.34
N THR A 25 -48.59 26.00 -9.52
CA THR A 25 -49.44 26.67 -10.51
C THR A 25 -50.57 25.75 -11.02
N GLU A 26 -50.36 24.44 -11.16
CA GLU A 26 -51.44 23.46 -11.45
C GLU A 26 -52.49 23.44 -10.32
N GLU A 27 -52.05 23.46 -9.05
CA GLU A 27 -52.94 23.49 -7.88
C GLU A 27 -53.78 24.77 -7.84
N GLU A 28 -53.15 25.94 -7.99
CA GLU A 28 -53.82 27.25 -8.02
C GLU A 28 -54.89 27.31 -9.11
N ASN A 29 -54.58 26.84 -10.32
CA ASN A 29 -55.53 26.79 -11.42
C ASN A 29 -56.73 25.88 -11.10
N LEU A 30 -56.50 24.69 -10.52
CA LEU A 30 -57.59 23.78 -10.14
C LEU A 30 -58.46 24.34 -9.01
N LEU A 31 -57.87 25.07 -8.05
CA LEU A 31 -58.62 25.75 -7.00
C LEU A 31 -59.48 26.88 -7.56
N ALA A 32 -58.93 27.69 -8.48
CA ALA A 32 -59.67 28.73 -9.18
C ALA A 32 -60.83 28.16 -10.01
N GLU A 33 -60.60 27.06 -10.74
CA GLU A 33 -61.65 26.34 -11.48
C GLU A 33 -62.74 25.78 -10.54
N GLN A 34 -62.36 25.25 -9.37
CA GLN A 34 -63.31 24.75 -8.38
C GLN A 34 -64.16 25.87 -7.81
N GLU A 35 -63.58 27.03 -7.51
CA GLU A 35 -64.31 28.22 -7.07
C GLU A 35 -65.31 28.68 -8.14
N GLN A 36 -64.85 28.80 -9.39
CA GLN A 36 -65.70 29.14 -10.52
C GLN A 36 -66.86 28.14 -10.69
N GLN A 37 -66.59 26.84 -10.61
CA GLN A 37 -67.64 25.80 -10.67
C GLN A 37 -68.64 25.92 -9.51
N ASN A 38 -68.17 26.18 -8.30
CA ASN A 38 -69.05 26.38 -7.14
C ASN A 38 -69.97 27.60 -7.28
N THR A 39 -69.55 28.64 -8.01
CA THR A 39 -70.44 29.76 -8.36
C THR A 39 -71.51 29.37 -9.37
N PHE A 40 -71.18 28.53 -10.36
CA PHE A 40 -72.10 28.04 -11.38
C PHE A 40 -73.16 27.06 -10.84
N PHE A 41 -72.82 26.24 -9.85
CA PHE A 41 -73.73 25.26 -9.24
C PHE A 41 -74.72 25.86 -8.23
N LYS A 42 -74.92 27.18 -8.25
CA LYS A 42 -75.99 27.84 -7.49
C LYS A 42 -77.29 27.77 -8.29
N LYS A 43 -78.36 27.31 -7.65
CA LYS A 43 -79.70 27.25 -8.24
C LYS A 43 -80.10 28.63 -8.76
N SER A 44 -80.50 28.71 -10.03
CA SER A 44 -80.89 29.99 -10.63
C SER A 44 -82.16 30.54 -9.95
N GLU A 45 -82.30 31.85 -9.90
CA GLU A 45 -83.52 32.49 -9.40
C GLU A 45 -84.76 32.03 -10.19
N GLN A 46 -84.59 31.82 -11.51
CA GLN A 46 -85.64 31.31 -12.39
C GLN A 46 -86.02 29.86 -12.08
N GLU A 47 -85.06 28.99 -11.74
CA GLU A 47 -85.33 27.60 -11.33
C GLU A 47 -86.07 27.55 -10.00
N THR A 48 -85.71 28.44 -9.07
CA THR A 48 -86.36 28.55 -7.76
C THR A 48 -87.81 29.04 -7.89
N GLN A 49 -88.07 29.99 -8.79
CA GLN A 49 -89.42 30.45 -9.11
C GLN A 49 -90.23 29.35 -9.80
N TYR A 50 -89.61 28.59 -10.70
CA TYR A 50 -90.23 27.48 -11.40
C TYR A 50 -90.63 26.34 -10.44
N GLU A 51 -89.79 25.99 -9.46
CA GLU A 51 -90.13 25.02 -8.42
C GLU A 51 -91.32 25.47 -7.57
N LYS A 52 -91.34 26.73 -7.14
CA LYS A 52 -92.47 27.29 -6.40
C LYS A 52 -93.76 27.26 -7.22
N ALA A 53 -93.69 27.52 -8.53
CA ALA A 53 -94.84 27.41 -9.42
C ALA A 53 -95.30 25.95 -9.54
N MET A 54 -94.39 25.00 -9.70
CA MET A 54 -94.68 23.56 -9.79
C MET A 54 -95.24 22.99 -8.47
N GLU A 55 -94.78 23.47 -7.32
CA GLU A 55 -95.33 23.09 -6.01
C GLU A 55 -96.78 23.59 -5.85
N LYS A 56 -97.07 24.80 -6.30
CA LYS A 56 -98.45 25.32 -6.36
C LYS A 56 -99.32 24.47 -7.29
N VAL A 57 -98.81 24.09 -8.46
CA VAL A 57 -99.50 23.19 -9.40
C VAL A 57 -99.80 21.85 -8.73
N LYS A 58 -98.84 21.27 -7.99
CA LYS A 58 -99.04 20.02 -7.23
C LYS A 58 -100.13 20.15 -6.16
N LYS A 59 -100.13 21.22 -5.36
CA LYS A 59 -101.16 21.47 -4.33
C LYS A 59 -102.56 21.63 -4.93
N VAL A 60 -102.66 22.33 -6.05
CA VAL A 60 -103.91 22.44 -6.81
C VAL A 60 -104.34 21.08 -7.34
N GLN A 61 -103.41 20.26 -7.85
CA GLN A 61 -103.72 18.89 -8.28
C GLN A 61 -104.26 18.01 -7.15
N GLU A 62 -103.63 18.00 -5.99
CA GLU A 62 -104.08 17.23 -4.82
C GLU A 62 -105.48 17.69 -4.36
N THR A 63 -105.72 19.00 -4.37
CA THR A 63 -107.04 19.58 -4.02
C THR A 63 -108.11 19.15 -5.04
N VAL A 64 -107.82 19.23 -6.33
CA VAL A 64 -108.76 18.81 -7.39
C VAL A 64 -108.97 17.29 -7.36
N GLU A 65 -107.96 16.49 -7.07
CA GLU A 65 -108.09 15.04 -6.91
C GLU A 65 -109.01 14.68 -5.73
N ASN A 66 -108.82 15.34 -4.58
CA ASN A 66 -109.66 15.17 -3.40
C ASN A 66 -111.10 15.63 -3.65
N MET A 67 -111.27 16.77 -4.32
CA MET A 67 -112.57 17.31 -4.68
C MET A 67 -113.31 16.43 -5.69
N LYS A 68 -112.60 15.84 -6.67
CA LYS A 68 -113.17 14.85 -7.59
C LYS A 68 -113.52 13.53 -6.92
N LYS A 69 -112.71 13.04 -5.98
CA LYS A 69 -113.07 11.85 -5.18
C LYS A 69 -114.36 12.11 -4.41
N ALA A 70 -114.49 13.27 -3.77
CA ALA A 70 -115.73 13.68 -3.11
C ALA A 70 -116.90 13.84 -4.09
N ALA A 71 -116.69 14.47 -5.25
CA ALA A 71 -117.72 14.64 -6.27
C ALA A 71 -118.16 13.31 -6.90
N SER A 72 -117.26 12.34 -7.09
CA SER A 72 -117.60 11.00 -7.59
C SER A 72 -118.50 10.20 -6.64
N VAL A 73 -118.48 10.54 -5.34
CA VAL A 73 -119.41 10.02 -4.33
C VAL A 73 -120.74 10.77 -4.39
N ALA A 74 -120.72 12.09 -4.59
CA ALA A 74 -121.92 12.91 -4.74
C ALA A 74 -122.71 12.61 -6.03
N TYR A 75 -122.03 12.29 -7.14
CA TYR A 75 -122.66 11.87 -8.41
C TYR A 75 -123.49 10.58 -8.31
N LYS A 76 -123.40 9.83 -7.20
CA LYS A 76 -124.21 8.64 -6.93
C LYS A 76 -125.49 8.92 -6.14
N ILE A 77 -125.74 10.16 -5.72
CA ILE A 77 -126.95 10.55 -4.98
C ILE A 77 -127.98 11.08 -5.99
N PRO A 78 -129.13 10.41 -6.21
CA PRO A 78 -130.16 10.90 -7.11
C PRO A 78 -130.84 12.15 -6.55
N ASP A 79 -131.06 13.15 -7.41
CA ASP A 79 -131.70 14.42 -7.05
C ASP A 79 -133.23 14.25 -6.98
N LEU A 80 -133.85 14.52 -5.83
CA LEU A 80 -135.30 14.39 -5.60
C LEU A 80 -135.98 15.75 -5.79
N GLY A 81 -136.56 15.96 -6.97
CA GLY A 81 -137.43 17.11 -7.22
C GLY A 81 -138.88 16.75 -6.93
N ILE A 82 -139.52 17.41 -5.95
CA ILE A 82 -140.98 17.38 -5.80
C ILE A 82 -141.51 18.77 -5.48
N GLY A 83 -142.00 19.44 -6.52
CA GLY A 83 -143.12 20.37 -6.41
C GLY A 83 -144.35 19.69 -7.03
N ALA A 84 -145.36 19.41 -6.22
CA ALA A 84 -146.73 19.14 -6.67
C ALA A 84 -147.71 19.43 -5.53
N ILE A 85 -148.65 20.34 -5.81
CA ILE A 85 -149.68 20.84 -4.89
C ILE A 85 -150.95 19.97 -5.07
N MET A 86 -151.40 19.40 -3.94
CA MET A 86 -152.79 19.28 -3.42
C MET A 86 -153.89 18.49 -4.17
N ASN A 87 -154.56 17.57 -3.44
CA ASN A 87 -155.99 17.26 -3.62
C ASN A 87 -156.59 16.66 -2.33
N GLY A 88 -157.61 17.32 -1.76
CA GLY A 88 -158.38 16.80 -0.62
C GLY A 88 -159.40 15.74 -1.08
N LEU A 89 -159.46 14.60 -0.38
CA LEU A 89 -160.41 13.48 -0.57
C LEU A 89 -160.26 12.67 -1.88
N GLY A 90 -159.29 11.75 -1.89
CA GLY A 90 -159.37 10.36 -2.41
C GLY A 90 -159.83 10.09 -3.85
N GLY A 91 -158.88 9.99 -4.79
CA GLY A 91 -159.06 9.38 -6.12
C GLY A 91 -157.86 9.65 -7.05
N PRO A 92 -157.45 8.71 -7.93
CA PRO A 92 -156.05 8.45 -8.27
C PRO A 92 -155.38 9.44 -9.25
N SER A 93 -154.11 9.75 -9.00
CA SER A 93 -153.21 10.56 -9.83
C SER A 93 -152.29 9.71 -10.71
N PHE A 94 -152.13 10.12 -11.98
CA PHE A 94 -151.18 9.56 -12.94
C PHE A 94 -149.82 10.24 -12.82
N ASP A 95 -148.76 9.47 -12.58
CA ASP A 95 -147.36 9.92 -12.70
C ASP A 95 -146.83 9.56 -14.09
N SER A 96 -146.52 10.57 -14.91
CA SER A 96 -145.82 10.39 -16.17
C SER A 96 -144.34 10.75 -16.00
N ILE A 97 -143.48 9.74 -16.03
CA ILE A 97 -142.01 9.85 -16.05
C ILE A 97 -141.59 10.40 -17.43
N SER A 98 -140.97 11.58 -17.48
CA SER A 98 -140.27 12.03 -18.68
C SER A 98 -138.77 11.66 -18.60
N LEU A 99 -138.36 10.69 -19.41
CA LEU A 99 -136.95 10.32 -19.62
C LEU A 99 -136.42 11.10 -20.85
N GLY A 100 -135.75 12.22 -20.61
CA GLY A 100 -135.13 13.06 -21.64
C GLY A 100 -133.62 12.80 -21.77
N GLY A 101 -133.13 12.66 -23.02
CA GLY A 101 -131.73 12.38 -23.37
C GLY A 101 -130.69 13.44 -22.97
N THR A 102 -131.11 14.57 -22.42
CA THR A 102 -130.24 15.60 -21.84
C THR A 102 -129.49 15.11 -20.61
N LYS A 103 -130.11 14.33 -19.71
CA LYS A 103 -129.39 13.82 -18.52
C LYS A 103 -128.39 12.69 -18.84
N ILE A 104 -128.64 11.87 -19.88
CA ILE A 104 -127.68 10.83 -20.31
C ILE A 104 -126.49 11.46 -21.06
N ALA A 105 -126.74 12.48 -21.89
CA ALA A 105 -125.68 13.27 -22.53
C ALA A 105 -124.86 14.09 -21.52
N GLU A 106 -125.50 14.75 -20.54
CA GLU A 106 -124.80 15.45 -19.45
C GLU A 106 -123.96 14.48 -18.60
N ASN A 107 -124.44 13.26 -18.35
CA ASN A 107 -123.66 12.24 -17.63
C ASN A 107 -122.49 11.70 -18.46
N LEU A 108 -122.64 11.50 -19.78
CA LEU A 108 -121.57 11.06 -20.67
C LEU A 108 -120.54 12.18 -20.91
N VAL A 109 -120.97 13.43 -21.05
CA VAL A 109 -120.08 14.61 -21.14
C VAL A 109 -119.36 14.82 -19.82
N SER A 110 -120.04 14.74 -18.68
CA SER A 110 -119.39 14.83 -17.36
C SER A 110 -118.43 13.68 -17.09
N ALA A 111 -118.72 12.47 -17.57
CA ALA A 111 -117.80 11.34 -17.50
C ALA A 111 -116.59 11.52 -18.43
N ALA A 112 -116.80 12.00 -19.66
CA ALA A 112 -115.74 12.29 -20.63
C ALA A 112 -114.85 13.46 -20.19
N GLU A 113 -115.43 14.53 -19.63
CA GLU A 113 -114.72 15.63 -18.97
C GLU A 113 -113.98 15.14 -17.72
N GLY A 114 -114.58 14.22 -16.96
CA GLY A 114 -113.93 13.52 -15.85
C GLY A 114 -112.68 12.76 -16.30
N TYR A 115 -112.78 11.97 -17.37
CA TYR A 115 -111.66 11.23 -17.97
C TYR A 115 -110.62 12.16 -18.59
N ALA A 116 -111.01 13.14 -19.40
CA ALA A 116 -110.11 14.12 -19.99
C ALA A 116 -109.36 14.91 -18.91
N SER A 117 -110.04 15.27 -17.82
CA SER A 117 -109.42 15.95 -16.68
C SER A 117 -108.51 15.01 -15.86
N GLN A 118 -108.80 13.71 -15.77
CA GLN A 118 -107.86 12.72 -15.20
C GLN A 118 -106.63 12.49 -16.09
N PHE A 119 -106.79 12.44 -17.42
CA PHE A 119 -105.68 12.35 -18.37
C PHE A 119 -104.80 13.59 -18.31
N ALA A 120 -105.38 14.80 -18.31
CA ALA A 120 -104.64 16.05 -18.13
C ALA A 120 -103.89 16.09 -16.78
N GLN A 121 -104.49 15.60 -15.69
CA GLN A 121 -103.82 15.47 -14.40
C GLN A 121 -102.66 14.46 -14.42
N LYS A 122 -102.87 13.28 -15.01
CA LYS A 122 -101.80 12.28 -15.17
C LYS A 122 -100.66 12.78 -16.06
N GLN A 123 -100.97 13.56 -17.10
CA GLN A 123 -99.99 14.17 -17.98
C GLN A 123 -99.17 15.25 -17.25
N VAL A 124 -99.82 16.13 -16.48
CA VAL A 124 -99.13 17.13 -15.65
C VAL A 124 -98.33 16.45 -14.52
N GLY A 125 -98.85 15.39 -13.91
CA GLY A 125 -98.14 14.61 -12.89
C GLY A 125 -96.94 13.85 -13.45
N ALA A 126 -97.03 13.33 -14.68
CA ALA A 126 -95.90 12.73 -15.40
C ALA A 126 -94.86 13.78 -15.80
N ALA A 127 -95.29 14.96 -16.25
CA ALA A 127 -94.39 16.09 -16.55
C ALA A 127 -93.67 16.58 -15.29
N LEU A 128 -94.36 16.71 -14.16
CA LEU A 128 -93.77 17.06 -12.87
C LEU A 128 -92.72 16.02 -12.42
N LYS A 129 -93.04 14.72 -12.50
CA LYS A 129 -92.07 13.66 -12.18
C LYS A 129 -90.86 13.66 -13.11
N LYS A 130 -91.06 13.96 -14.40
CA LYS A 130 -89.97 14.09 -15.37
C LYS A 130 -89.04 15.26 -15.00
N VAL A 131 -89.60 16.42 -14.70
CA VAL A 131 -88.85 17.62 -14.27
C VAL A 131 -88.06 17.34 -12.99
N LEU A 132 -88.68 16.75 -11.97
CA LEU A 132 -88.00 16.39 -10.72
C LEU A 132 -86.88 15.36 -10.96
N GLY A 133 -87.09 14.40 -11.85
CA GLY A 133 -86.06 13.43 -12.25
C GLY A 133 -84.89 14.08 -13.01
N GLU A 134 -85.16 15.06 -13.87
CA GLU A 134 -84.15 15.84 -14.57
C GLU A 134 -83.33 16.71 -13.61
N GLN A 135 -83.98 17.36 -12.63
CA GLN A 135 -83.31 18.13 -11.58
C GLN A 135 -82.41 17.25 -10.70
N ASN A 136 -82.91 16.10 -10.22
CA ASN A 136 -82.11 15.15 -9.45
C ASN A 136 -80.89 14.67 -10.26
N ARG A 137 -81.03 14.44 -11.57
CA ARG A 137 -79.90 14.05 -12.43
C ARG A 137 -78.88 15.18 -12.59
N VAL A 138 -79.35 16.43 -12.67
CA VAL A 138 -78.47 17.62 -12.73
C VAL A 138 -77.71 17.77 -11.41
N GLU A 139 -78.38 17.67 -10.27
CA GLU A 139 -77.75 17.70 -8.95
C GLU A 139 -76.70 16.59 -8.78
N GLN A 140 -77.03 15.35 -9.15
CA GLN A 140 -76.07 14.23 -9.16
C GLN A 140 -74.88 14.50 -10.09
N SER A 141 -75.12 15.10 -11.26
CA SER A 141 -74.04 15.44 -12.20
C SER A 141 -73.10 16.51 -11.65
N TRP A 142 -73.64 17.50 -10.92
CA TRP A 142 -72.87 18.53 -10.25
C TRP A 142 -72.07 17.96 -9.09
N GLU A 143 -72.66 17.09 -8.29
CA GLU A 143 -71.98 16.39 -7.22
C GLU A 143 -70.82 15.54 -7.77
N MET A 144 -71.05 14.79 -8.85
CA MET A 144 -70.00 14.04 -9.53
C MET A 144 -68.85 14.95 -10.01
N GLN A 145 -69.16 16.11 -10.61
CA GLN A 145 -68.14 17.07 -11.06
C GLN A 145 -67.37 17.69 -9.88
N LYS A 146 -68.05 18.06 -8.80
CA LYS A 146 -67.42 18.56 -7.57
C LYS A 146 -66.49 17.51 -6.95
N THR A 147 -66.93 16.26 -6.85
CA THR A 147 -66.10 15.16 -6.33
C THR A 147 -64.92 14.87 -7.26
N ALA A 148 -65.12 14.89 -8.58
CA ALA A 148 -64.04 14.72 -9.55
C ALA A 148 -62.97 15.81 -9.41
N LYS A 149 -63.38 17.09 -9.31
CA LYS A 149 -62.45 18.22 -9.06
C LYS A 149 -61.75 18.12 -7.71
N ALA A 150 -62.46 17.79 -6.64
CA ALA A 150 -61.86 17.59 -5.33
C ALA A 150 -60.80 16.47 -5.35
N ASN A 151 -61.06 15.38 -6.08
CA ASN A 151 -60.08 14.30 -6.28
C ASN A 151 -58.87 14.75 -7.12
N GLN A 152 -59.07 15.58 -8.15
CA GLN A 152 -57.97 16.18 -8.93
C GLN A 152 -57.07 17.04 -8.04
N ILE A 153 -57.65 17.96 -7.25
CA ILE A 153 -56.90 18.79 -6.29
C ILE A 153 -56.14 17.91 -5.31
N LYS A 154 -56.78 16.90 -4.72
CA LYS A 154 -56.13 15.96 -3.80
C LYS A 154 -54.96 15.21 -4.45
N ASN A 155 -55.06 14.87 -5.73
CA ASN A 155 -53.98 14.23 -6.46
C ASN A 155 -52.81 15.20 -6.70
N VAL A 156 -53.08 16.45 -7.07
CA VAL A 156 -52.06 17.48 -7.24
C VAL A 156 -51.38 17.81 -5.90
N GLN A 157 -52.12 17.91 -4.81
CA GLN A 157 -51.55 18.07 -3.46
C GLN A 157 -50.59 16.93 -3.09
N LYS A 158 -50.94 15.68 -3.41
CA LYS A 158 -50.02 14.55 -3.23
C LYS A 158 -48.76 14.67 -4.10
N LYS A 159 -48.89 15.15 -5.34
CA LYS A 159 -47.72 15.44 -6.20
C LYS A 159 -46.86 16.53 -5.58
N LYS A 160 -47.46 17.61 -5.07
CA LYS A 160 -46.78 18.72 -4.39
C LYS A 160 -45.96 18.21 -3.20
N THR A 161 -46.60 17.50 -2.27
CA THR A 161 -45.88 16.89 -1.12
C THR A 161 -44.78 15.93 -1.56
N THR A 162 -44.99 15.17 -2.65
CA THR A 162 -43.95 14.28 -3.18
C THR A 162 -42.76 15.08 -3.75
N ALA A 163 -43.02 16.19 -4.45
CA ALA A 163 -41.99 17.08 -4.96
C ALA A 163 -41.21 17.77 -3.82
N GLU A 164 -41.90 18.26 -2.79
CA GLU A 164 -41.29 18.80 -1.57
C GLU A 164 -40.35 17.76 -0.90
N ILE A 165 -40.82 16.52 -0.74
CA ILE A 165 -40.00 15.42 -0.17
C ILE A 165 -38.77 15.14 -1.04
N LYS A 166 -38.90 15.17 -2.38
CA LYS A 166 -37.76 14.97 -3.30
C LYS A 166 -36.73 16.09 -3.16
N ILE A 167 -37.16 17.34 -3.04
CA ILE A 167 -36.29 18.50 -2.82
C ILE A 167 -35.56 18.37 -1.49
N ASP A 168 -36.28 18.06 -0.39
CA ASP A 168 -35.69 17.87 0.93
C ASP A 168 -34.67 16.72 0.94
N TYR A 169 -34.99 15.61 0.26
CA TYR A 169 -34.06 14.50 0.07
C TYR A 169 -32.80 14.93 -0.68
N ALA A 170 -32.95 15.64 -1.80
CA ALA A 170 -31.82 16.12 -2.60
C ALA A 170 -30.96 17.13 -1.82
N LYS A 171 -31.57 18.03 -1.03
CA LYS A 171 -30.87 18.95 -0.12
C LYS A 171 -30.08 18.20 0.96
N LYS A 172 -30.64 17.12 1.52
CA LYS A 172 -29.92 16.27 2.48
C LYS A 172 -28.77 15.49 1.83
N GLN A 173 -28.94 15.03 0.58
CA GLN A 173 -27.85 14.44 -0.19
C GLN A 173 -26.72 15.44 -0.45
N LEU A 174 -27.06 16.68 -0.79
CA LEU A 174 -26.09 17.76 -0.95
C LEU A 174 -25.27 17.99 0.33
N GLU A 175 -25.94 18.11 1.47
CA GLU A 175 -25.28 18.27 2.79
C GLU A 175 -24.34 17.09 3.10
N ASN A 176 -24.74 15.87 2.75
CA ASN A 176 -23.89 14.69 2.92
C ASN A 176 -22.63 14.76 2.03
N TYR A 177 -22.78 15.14 0.76
CA TYR A 177 -21.63 15.31 -0.14
C TYR A 177 -20.67 16.41 0.33
N GLU A 178 -21.18 17.52 0.85
CA GLU A 178 -20.35 18.58 1.41
C GLU A 178 -19.54 18.10 2.61
N ARG A 179 -20.19 17.38 3.54
CA ARG A 179 -19.51 16.79 4.70
C ARG A 179 -18.48 15.74 4.30
N GLU A 180 -18.76 14.93 3.28
CA GLU A 180 -17.79 13.97 2.74
C GLU A 180 -16.58 14.64 2.07
N ILE A 181 -16.79 15.78 1.41
CA ILE A 181 -15.69 16.57 0.84
C ILE A 181 -14.82 17.12 1.96
N GLU A 182 -15.42 17.78 2.96
CA GLU A 182 -14.71 18.34 4.11
C GLU A 182 -13.90 17.27 4.84
N LEU A 183 -14.51 16.12 5.14
CA LEU A 183 -13.81 14.99 5.76
C LEU A 183 -12.62 14.51 4.92
N LYS A 184 -12.76 14.43 3.59
CA LYS A 184 -11.67 13.99 2.71
C LYS A 184 -10.55 15.01 2.63
N ASP A 185 -10.87 16.29 2.68
CA ASP A 185 -9.89 17.37 2.73
C ASP A 185 -9.11 17.32 4.04
N GLU A 186 -9.79 17.18 5.18
CA GLU A 186 -9.15 16.98 6.49
C GLU A 186 -8.26 15.73 6.53
N MET A 187 -8.72 14.61 5.96
CA MET A 187 -7.92 13.39 5.85
C MET A 187 -6.67 13.60 4.98
N TYR A 188 -6.80 14.32 3.87
CA TYR A 188 -5.67 14.63 2.99
C TYR A 188 -4.65 15.52 3.68
N GLU A 189 -5.13 16.59 4.33
CA GLU A 189 -4.30 17.50 5.11
C GLU A 189 -3.54 16.73 6.19
N HIS A 190 -4.25 15.94 7.00
CA HIS A 190 -3.63 15.08 8.01
C HIS A 190 -2.58 14.12 7.43
N LEU A 191 -2.86 13.45 6.31
CA LEU A 191 -1.91 12.54 5.67
C LEU A 191 -0.69 13.23 5.07
N SER A 192 -0.84 14.50 4.67
CA SER A 192 0.24 15.32 4.10
C SER A 192 1.12 15.96 5.18
N GLU A 193 0.51 16.42 6.27
CA GLU A 193 1.16 17.14 7.36
C GLU A 193 1.73 16.24 8.44
N LYS A 194 1.20 15.01 8.60
CA LYS A 194 1.73 14.07 9.58
C LYS A 194 3.23 13.89 9.38
N TYR A 195 3.93 13.67 10.49
CA TYR A 195 5.38 13.49 10.46
C TYR A 195 5.83 12.34 9.53
N THR A 196 5.09 11.23 9.50
CA THR A 196 5.38 10.06 8.65
C THR A 196 4.86 10.23 7.21
N ASN A 197 5.08 11.40 6.63
CA ASN A 197 4.69 11.73 5.27
C ASN A 197 5.70 11.24 4.22
N LYS A 198 5.40 11.52 2.96
CA LYS A 198 6.23 11.16 1.80
C LYS A 198 7.63 11.76 1.86
N ASP A 199 7.79 12.96 2.41
CA ASP A 199 9.07 13.65 2.46
C ASP A 199 10.02 12.98 3.43
N LEU A 200 9.51 12.55 4.60
CA LEU A 200 10.28 11.74 5.55
C LEU A 200 10.81 10.47 4.89
N TYR A 201 9.96 9.71 4.20
CA TYR A 201 10.40 8.46 3.54
C TYR A 201 11.35 8.71 2.37
N THR A 202 11.19 9.82 1.66
CA THR A 202 12.11 10.22 0.59
C THR A 202 13.50 10.55 1.15
N TRP A 203 13.53 11.29 2.26
CA TRP A 203 14.76 11.57 2.99
C TRP A 203 15.39 10.29 3.55
N LEU A 204 14.59 9.43 4.20
CA LEU A 204 15.04 8.17 4.79
C LEU A 204 15.64 7.24 3.73
N LYS A 205 14.98 7.09 2.58
CA LYS A 205 15.50 6.30 1.45
C LYS A 205 16.86 6.83 0.98
N LYS A 206 17.00 8.15 0.84
CA LYS A 206 18.23 8.79 0.39
C LYS A 206 19.36 8.58 1.41
N GLU A 207 19.09 8.82 2.69
CA GLU A 207 20.11 8.73 3.73
C GLU A 207 20.53 7.28 4.00
N THR A 208 19.56 6.37 4.12
CA THR A 208 19.82 4.92 4.24
C THR A 208 20.60 4.40 3.03
N GLY A 209 20.26 4.85 1.80
CA GLY A 209 20.98 4.47 0.60
C GLY A 209 22.45 4.91 0.60
N LYS A 210 22.79 6.09 1.14
CA LYS A 210 24.18 6.54 1.29
C LYS A 210 24.94 5.69 2.30
N VAL A 211 24.34 5.45 3.46
CA VAL A 211 24.93 4.61 4.52
C VAL A 211 25.16 3.20 4.00
N TYR A 212 24.15 2.61 3.36
CA TYR A 212 24.24 1.27 2.75
C TYR A 212 25.39 1.17 1.74
N LYS A 213 25.51 2.13 0.81
CA LYS A 213 26.62 2.16 -0.16
C LYS A 213 27.99 2.25 0.53
N THR A 214 28.10 3.05 1.58
CA THR A 214 29.35 3.24 2.33
C THR A 214 29.75 1.97 3.07
N LEU A 215 28.81 1.36 3.79
CA LEU A 215 29.01 0.09 4.48
C LEU A 215 29.40 -1.03 3.52
N PHE A 216 28.72 -1.13 2.37
CA PHE A 216 29.07 -2.10 1.33
C PHE A 216 30.50 -1.89 0.82
N GLN A 217 30.91 -0.65 0.54
CA GLN A 217 32.29 -0.36 0.10
C GLN A 217 33.33 -0.72 1.16
N LEU A 218 33.03 -0.51 2.45
CA LEU A 218 33.90 -0.93 3.55
C LEU A 218 33.99 -2.46 3.65
N ALA A 219 32.85 -3.15 3.60
CA ALA A 219 32.80 -4.61 3.60
C ALA A 219 33.60 -5.21 2.43
N ALA A 220 33.43 -4.68 1.21
CA ALA A 220 34.20 -5.12 0.05
C ALA A 220 35.71 -4.86 0.20
N LYS A 221 36.13 -3.78 0.88
CA LYS A 221 37.54 -3.53 1.19
C LYS A 221 38.10 -4.57 2.17
N VAL A 222 37.32 -4.93 3.20
CA VAL A 222 37.71 -5.96 4.17
C VAL A 222 37.76 -7.34 3.51
N ALA A 223 36.79 -7.69 2.69
CA ALA A 223 36.78 -8.94 1.93
C ALA A 223 38.02 -9.08 1.04
N ARG A 224 38.45 -8.00 0.36
CA ARG A 224 39.72 -8.01 -0.40
C ARG A 224 40.97 -8.12 0.47
N LYS A 225 40.93 -7.67 1.72
CA LYS A 225 42.04 -7.93 2.66
C LYS A 225 42.08 -9.40 3.03
N ALA A 226 40.93 -10.01 3.30
CA ALA A 226 40.83 -11.44 3.56
C ALA A 226 41.33 -12.28 2.37
N GLU A 227 40.97 -11.92 1.14
CA GLU A 227 41.49 -12.56 -0.08
C GLU A 227 43.02 -12.44 -0.20
N LYS A 228 43.61 -11.29 0.17
CA LYS A 228 45.08 -11.16 0.22
C LYS A 228 45.72 -12.08 1.27
N CYS A 229 45.10 -12.22 2.44
CA CYS A 229 45.54 -13.18 3.47
C CYS A 229 45.43 -14.62 2.97
N TYR A 230 44.32 -14.97 2.30
CA TYR A 230 44.14 -16.28 1.66
C TYR A 230 45.30 -16.60 0.71
N HIS A 231 45.64 -15.67 -0.20
CA HIS A 231 46.73 -15.89 -1.15
C HIS A 231 48.10 -15.99 -0.47
N PHE A 232 48.30 -15.21 0.60
CA PHE A 232 49.52 -15.25 1.40
C PHE A 232 49.69 -16.59 2.12
N GLU A 233 48.63 -17.15 2.70
CA GLU A 233 48.65 -18.37 3.50
C GLU A 233 48.65 -19.65 2.65
N ILE A 234 47.73 -19.76 1.68
CA ILE A 234 47.65 -20.94 0.80
C ILE A 234 48.83 -20.98 -0.16
N GLY A 235 49.37 -19.81 -0.53
CA GLY A 235 50.52 -19.78 -1.41
C GLY A 235 50.23 -20.09 -2.86
N ASP A 236 48.95 -19.99 -3.26
CA ASP A 236 48.47 -20.12 -4.65
C ASP A 236 48.83 -18.87 -5.48
N THR A 237 50.05 -18.38 -5.28
CA THR A 237 50.77 -17.53 -6.23
C THR A 237 51.32 -18.34 -7.41
N ASP A 238 50.98 -19.63 -7.47
CA ASP A 238 51.21 -20.47 -8.64
C ASP A 238 50.44 -19.85 -9.81
N MET A 239 51.24 -19.40 -10.79
CA MET A 239 50.86 -18.67 -12.00
C MET A 239 50.60 -17.18 -11.73
N ASP A 240 51.48 -16.32 -12.25
CA ASP A 240 51.35 -14.86 -12.51
C ASP A 240 50.24 -14.08 -11.78
N ALA A 241 50.49 -12.83 -11.40
CA ALA A 241 49.45 -11.93 -10.84
C ALA A 241 48.16 -11.79 -11.71
N LYS A 242 48.15 -12.32 -12.95
CA LYS A 242 47.01 -12.42 -13.86
C LYS A 242 46.21 -13.74 -13.77
N SER A 243 46.76 -14.79 -13.20
CA SER A 243 46.18 -16.15 -13.14
C SER A 243 45.82 -16.61 -11.73
N ALA A 244 46.24 -15.89 -10.70
CA ALA A 244 45.76 -16.11 -9.33
C ALA A 244 44.23 -16.09 -9.29
N LYS A 245 43.64 -17.14 -8.70
CA LYS A 245 42.18 -17.29 -8.61
C LYS A 245 41.58 -16.14 -7.79
N THR A 246 40.86 -15.25 -8.46
CA THR A 246 40.16 -14.14 -7.80
C THR A 246 38.79 -14.62 -7.31
N PHE A 247 38.53 -14.50 -6.01
CA PHE A 247 37.24 -14.77 -5.39
C PHE A 247 36.42 -13.49 -5.27
N ILE A 248 37.04 -12.40 -4.82
CA ILE A 248 36.36 -11.13 -4.54
C ILE A 248 36.45 -10.20 -5.74
N LYS A 249 35.34 -10.06 -6.45
CA LYS A 249 35.21 -9.27 -7.68
C LYS A 249 35.32 -7.76 -7.42
N GLY A 250 35.38 -7.00 -8.52
CA GLY A 250 35.25 -5.54 -8.49
C GLY A 250 33.99 -5.10 -7.75
N SER A 251 34.05 -4.02 -6.97
CA SER A 251 32.90 -3.61 -6.13
C SER A 251 31.71 -3.16 -6.98
N GLY A 252 31.96 -2.71 -8.21
CA GLY A 252 30.91 -2.41 -9.19
C GLY A 252 30.19 -3.64 -9.75
N VAL A 253 30.78 -4.84 -9.66
CA VAL A 253 30.13 -6.08 -10.14
C VAL A 253 29.01 -6.51 -9.19
N TYR A 254 29.22 -6.30 -7.89
CA TYR A 254 28.22 -6.58 -6.87
C TYR A 254 27.12 -5.52 -6.83
N TRP A 255 27.46 -4.28 -7.17
CA TRP A 255 26.58 -3.13 -7.00
C TRP A 255 25.70 -2.89 -8.24
N ASP A 256 24.43 -3.28 -8.15
CA ASP A 256 23.44 -2.96 -9.16
C ASP A 256 22.88 -1.54 -8.99
N GLY A 257 23.29 -0.61 -9.86
CA GLY A 257 22.82 0.78 -9.82
C GLY A 257 21.31 0.94 -10.08
N LEU A 258 20.71 0.06 -10.87
CA LEU A 258 19.29 0.15 -11.25
C LEU A 258 18.38 -0.15 -10.05
N HIS A 259 18.80 -1.08 -9.19
CA HIS A 259 18.07 -1.51 -8.01
C HIS A 259 18.70 -1.02 -6.70
N SER A 260 19.39 0.12 -6.72
CA SER A 260 19.99 0.74 -5.51
C SER A 260 20.96 -0.17 -4.73
N GLY A 261 21.60 -1.12 -5.42
CA GLY A 261 22.57 -2.04 -4.85
C GLY A 261 21.96 -3.16 -4.01
N LEU A 262 20.66 -3.41 -4.11
CA LEU A 262 20.02 -4.53 -3.40
C LEU A 262 20.71 -5.86 -3.73
N LEU A 263 20.83 -6.73 -2.73
CA LEU A 263 21.52 -8.02 -2.80
C LEU A 263 23.05 -7.98 -2.98
N ALA A 264 23.68 -6.80 -2.92
CA ALA A 264 25.13 -6.70 -3.06
C ALA A 264 25.88 -7.41 -1.92
N GLY A 265 25.33 -7.37 -0.69
CA GLY A 265 25.92 -8.04 0.48
C GLY A 265 25.86 -9.56 0.36
N GLU A 266 24.73 -10.11 -0.07
CA GLU A 266 24.48 -11.54 -0.24
C GLU A 266 25.39 -12.13 -1.32
N LYS A 267 25.59 -11.42 -2.43
CA LYS A 267 26.55 -11.82 -3.46
C LYS A 267 27.99 -11.82 -2.96
N LEU A 268 28.38 -10.80 -2.18
CA LEU A 268 29.71 -10.74 -1.58
C LEU A 268 29.91 -11.87 -0.56
N LEU A 269 28.89 -12.18 0.24
CA LEU A 269 28.91 -13.25 1.22
C LEU A 269 29.03 -14.63 0.55
N ALA A 270 28.32 -14.85 -0.56
CA ALA A 270 28.45 -16.08 -1.34
C ALA A 270 29.88 -16.29 -1.87
N ASP A 271 30.52 -15.23 -2.40
CA ASP A 271 31.91 -15.31 -2.87
C ASP A 271 32.89 -15.51 -1.69
N LEU A 272 32.61 -14.96 -0.50
CA LEU A 272 33.40 -15.22 0.72
C LEU A 272 33.31 -16.68 1.16
N HIS A 273 32.12 -17.29 1.13
CA HIS A 273 31.98 -18.73 1.42
C HIS A 273 32.66 -19.60 0.36
N ALA A 274 32.64 -19.20 -0.92
CA ALA A 274 33.40 -19.90 -1.94
C ALA A 274 34.92 -19.84 -1.68
N MET A 275 35.42 -18.71 -1.16
CA MET A 275 36.81 -18.56 -0.73
C MET A 275 37.13 -19.41 0.50
N GLU A 276 36.22 -19.47 1.47
CA GLU A 276 36.33 -20.32 2.67
C GLU A 276 36.40 -21.80 2.32
N VAL A 277 35.51 -22.30 1.47
CA VAL A 277 35.56 -23.69 0.99
C VAL A 277 36.88 -23.97 0.29
N ALA A 278 37.33 -23.07 -0.58
CA ALA A 278 38.62 -23.22 -1.25
C ALA A 278 39.81 -23.20 -0.27
N TYR A 279 39.70 -22.48 0.85
CA TYR A 279 40.74 -22.47 1.88
C TYR A 279 40.84 -23.84 2.53
N LEU A 280 39.70 -24.39 2.96
CA LEU A 280 39.64 -25.71 3.60
C LEU A 280 40.10 -26.85 2.67
N GLU A 281 39.91 -26.72 1.35
CA GLU A 281 40.35 -27.71 0.36
C GLU A 281 41.86 -27.61 0.04
N ASN A 282 42.42 -26.40 0.08
CA ASN A 282 43.80 -26.15 -0.34
C ASN A 282 44.78 -25.98 0.83
N ASP A 283 44.29 -25.77 2.04
CA ASP A 283 45.10 -25.79 3.25
C ASP A 283 45.64 -27.20 3.46
N ARG A 284 46.97 -27.30 3.51
CA ARG A 284 47.69 -28.56 3.56
C ARG A 284 48.68 -28.49 4.70
N ASN A 285 48.84 -29.60 5.40
CA ASN A 285 49.91 -29.74 6.38
C ASN A 285 51.27 -29.68 5.66
N GLU A 286 51.98 -28.58 5.86
CA GLU A 286 53.33 -28.38 5.35
C GLU A 286 54.36 -29.03 6.29
N LEU A 287 55.52 -29.41 5.75
CA LEU A 287 56.60 -30.00 6.54
C LEU A 287 57.31 -28.90 7.33
N GLU A 288 57.26 -28.96 8.66
CA GLU A 288 57.96 -28.02 9.54
C GLU A 288 59.40 -28.45 9.77
N ILE A 289 60.34 -27.56 9.49
CA ILE A 289 61.78 -27.81 9.58
C ILE A 289 62.43 -26.63 10.30
N THR A 290 63.24 -26.91 11.32
CA THR A 290 64.10 -25.89 11.95
C THR A 290 65.55 -26.19 11.62
N ARG A 291 66.22 -25.23 10.98
CA ARG A 291 67.61 -25.35 10.60
C ARG A 291 68.48 -24.31 11.33
N PRO A 292 69.48 -24.74 12.12
CA PRO A 292 70.51 -23.84 12.61
C PRO A 292 71.50 -23.51 11.49
N VAL A 293 71.81 -22.23 11.32
CA VAL A 293 72.79 -21.73 10.34
C VAL A 293 73.85 -20.93 11.08
N SER A 294 75.08 -21.43 11.07
CA SER A 294 76.23 -20.75 11.66
C SER A 294 76.78 -19.71 10.69
N LEU A 295 77.00 -18.48 11.14
CA LEU A 295 77.61 -17.45 10.30
C LEU A 295 79.05 -17.80 9.92
N LYS A 296 79.79 -18.54 10.75
CA LYS A 296 81.12 -19.04 10.37
C LYS A 296 81.08 -19.88 9.11
N GLU A 297 80.12 -20.79 9.01
CA GLU A 297 79.98 -21.71 7.87
C GLU A 297 79.65 -20.96 6.57
N ILE A 298 78.84 -19.88 6.66
CA ILE A 298 78.51 -19.04 5.51
C ILE A 298 79.75 -18.26 5.02
N VAL A 299 80.48 -17.63 5.95
CA VAL A 299 81.61 -16.73 5.61
C VAL A 299 82.80 -17.49 5.03
N VAL A 300 83.11 -18.69 5.54
CA VAL A 300 84.19 -19.52 4.98
C VAL A 300 83.86 -20.02 3.55
N GLY A 301 82.58 -20.03 3.16
CA GLY A 301 82.14 -20.43 1.82
C GLY A 301 82.11 -19.31 0.77
N THR A 302 82.26 -18.04 1.17
CA THR A 302 82.22 -16.89 0.25
C THR A 302 83.61 -16.54 -0.25
N LYS A 303 84.02 -17.13 -1.39
CA LYS A 303 85.16 -16.64 -2.16
C LYS A 303 84.76 -15.37 -2.90
N GLU A 304 85.29 -14.21 -2.52
CA GLU A 304 85.12 -12.99 -3.32
C GLU A 304 86.07 -12.99 -4.52
N GLU A 305 85.52 -13.05 -5.74
CA GLU A 305 86.25 -12.74 -6.97
C GLU A 305 86.34 -11.21 -7.14
N SER A 306 87.22 -10.56 -6.39
CA SER A 306 87.60 -9.17 -6.65
C SER A 306 89.05 -9.10 -7.11
N SER A 307 89.25 -8.93 -8.43
CA SER A 307 90.48 -8.45 -9.05
C SER A 307 91.80 -9.11 -8.57
N GLY A 308 92.10 -10.32 -9.04
CA GLY A 308 93.47 -10.83 -9.15
C GLY A 308 94.23 -11.17 -7.86
N ASN A 309 93.66 -10.94 -6.68
CA ASN A 309 94.16 -11.44 -5.41
C ASN A 309 93.01 -12.15 -4.68
N GLU A 310 93.11 -13.47 -4.54
CA GLU A 310 92.25 -14.26 -3.65
C GLU A 310 92.49 -13.78 -2.21
N VAL A 311 91.53 -13.05 -1.64
CA VAL A 311 91.52 -12.77 -0.19
C VAL A 311 90.40 -13.61 0.40
N ASP A 312 90.77 -14.70 1.07
CA ASP A 312 89.87 -15.42 1.97
C ASP A 312 89.50 -14.46 3.11
N VAL A 313 88.27 -13.94 3.11
CA VAL A 313 87.73 -13.27 4.29
C VAL A 313 87.52 -14.38 5.33
N SER A 314 88.42 -14.45 6.31
CA SER A 314 88.32 -15.46 7.35
C SER A 314 87.08 -15.18 8.19
N ALA A 315 86.35 -16.23 8.61
CA ALA A 315 85.26 -16.08 9.57
C ALA A 315 85.68 -15.33 10.85
N TYR A 316 86.98 -15.34 11.17
CA TYR A 316 87.56 -14.53 12.23
C TYR A 316 87.50 -13.02 11.98
N ASP A 317 87.66 -12.54 10.75
CA ASP A 317 87.66 -11.10 10.43
C ASP A 317 86.26 -10.49 10.57
N VAL A 318 85.23 -11.24 10.19
CA VAL A 318 83.82 -10.86 10.35
C VAL A 318 83.43 -10.82 11.82
N ILE A 319 83.76 -11.87 12.58
CA ILE A 319 83.47 -11.94 14.01
C ILE A 319 84.24 -10.86 14.78
N PHE A 320 85.49 -10.58 14.41
CA PHE A 320 86.31 -9.53 15.01
C PHE A 320 85.75 -8.13 14.71
N ALA A 321 85.26 -7.89 13.48
CA ALA A 321 84.59 -6.64 13.12
C ALA A 321 83.29 -6.39 13.91
N MET A 322 82.60 -7.46 14.35
CA MET A 322 81.41 -7.38 15.19
C MET A 322 81.72 -7.15 16.69
N GLN A 323 82.98 -7.31 17.11
CA GLN A 323 83.42 -7.03 18.48
C GLN A 323 83.76 -5.54 18.71
N GLY A 324 84.04 -4.80 17.63
CA GLY A 324 84.17 -3.34 17.63
C GLY A 324 82.82 -2.64 17.44
N SER A 325 82.75 -1.34 17.76
CA SER A 325 81.56 -0.47 17.67
C SER A 325 80.56 -0.82 16.56
N VAL A 326 79.26 -0.69 16.86
CA VAL A 326 78.08 -1.00 16.00
C VAL A 326 78.42 -1.03 14.51
N SER A 327 78.57 -2.24 13.98
CA SER A 327 78.81 -2.50 12.57
C SER A 327 77.66 -3.33 12.00
N ASP A 328 77.08 -2.84 10.90
CA ASP A 328 76.08 -3.57 10.15
C ASP A 328 76.78 -4.57 9.24
N TYR A 329 76.42 -5.85 9.36
CA TYR A 329 77.00 -6.93 8.59
C TYR A 329 75.98 -7.56 7.66
N THR A 330 76.30 -7.64 6.38
CA THR A 330 75.43 -8.29 5.39
C THR A 330 75.95 -9.67 5.02
N PHE A 331 75.04 -10.64 5.03
CA PHE A 331 75.34 -12.01 4.61
C PHE A 331 74.20 -12.60 3.79
N GLN A 332 74.52 -13.65 3.04
CA GLN A 332 73.57 -14.34 2.18
C GLN A 332 73.54 -15.83 2.50
N ILE A 333 72.34 -16.37 2.67
CA ILE A 333 72.11 -17.81 2.73
C ILE A 333 71.72 -18.26 1.34
N LYS A 334 72.61 -19.04 0.72
CA LYS A 334 72.43 -19.60 -0.62
C LYS A 334 71.48 -20.80 -0.57
N LYS A 335 70.71 -20.97 -1.64
CA LYS A 335 69.78 -22.10 -1.85
C LYS A 335 70.44 -23.47 -1.73
N GLU A 336 71.67 -23.60 -2.23
CA GLU A 336 72.48 -24.82 -2.14
C GLU A 336 72.59 -25.34 -0.70
N LEU A 337 72.70 -24.43 0.26
CA LEU A 337 72.79 -24.80 1.67
C LEU A 337 71.54 -25.60 2.04
N ILE A 338 70.34 -25.12 1.72
CA ILE A 338 69.06 -25.73 2.12
C ILE A 338 68.73 -26.95 1.24
N ASP A 339 69.08 -26.91 -0.04
CA ASP A 339 68.89 -28.03 -0.97
C ASP A 339 69.72 -29.26 -0.58
N ASN A 340 70.90 -29.06 0.02
CA ASN A 340 71.74 -30.15 0.52
C ASN A 340 71.06 -30.94 1.65
N ASP A 341 70.25 -30.29 2.48
CA ASP A 341 69.48 -30.96 3.54
C ASP A 341 68.32 -31.77 2.92
N PHE A 342 67.57 -31.16 1.98
CA PHE A 342 66.39 -31.76 1.36
C PHE A 342 66.23 -31.40 -0.13
N LYS A 343 66.77 -32.25 -1.02
CA LYS A 343 66.89 -32.00 -2.47
C LYS A 343 65.58 -31.81 -3.25
N ASN A 344 64.45 -32.29 -2.73
CA ASN A 344 63.15 -32.28 -3.44
C ASN A 344 62.07 -31.45 -2.72
N HIS A 345 62.46 -30.54 -1.83
CA HIS A 345 61.50 -29.64 -1.18
C HIS A 345 61.34 -28.36 -1.99
N TYR A 346 60.11 -27.89 -2.14
CA TYR A 346 59.78 -26.61 -2.77
C TYR A 346 58.84 -25.82 -1.87
N PHE A 347 58.51 -24.59 -2.28
CA PHE A 347 57.59 -23.71 -1.55
C PHE A 347 58.01 -23.48 -0.09
N ARG A 348 59.31 -23.18 0.10
CA ARG A 348 59.89 -23.05 1.44
C ARG A 348 59.62 -21.68 2.02
N ARG A 349 58.80 -21.60 3.07
CA ARG A 349 58.41 -20.35 3.71
C ARG A 349 58.84 -20.29 5.16
N ILE A 350 59.55 -19.24 5.52
CA ILE A 350 59.95 -18.95 6.89
C ILE A 350 58.69 -18.81 7.75
N ARG A 351 58.70 -19.45 8.91
CA ARG A 351 57.70 -19.31 9.97
C ARG A 351 58.22 -18.50 11.14
N ASP A 352 59.48 -18.73 11.50
CA ASP A 352 60.13 -18.05 12.61
C ASP A 352 61.64 -18.02 12.40
N VAL A 353 62.28 -16.96 12.92
CA VAL A 353 63.73 -16.79 12.89
C VAL A 353 64.20 -16.39 14.28
N ARG A 354 65.16 -17.13 14.81
CA ARG A 354 65.78 -16.86 16.11
C ARG A 354 67.27 -16.68 15.96
N ILE A 355 67.84 -15.80 16.77
CA ILE A 355 69.26 -15.46 16.74
C ILE A 355 69.86 -15.82 18.10
N GLN A 356 71.01 -16.46 18.06
CA GLN A 356 71.80 -16.76 19.24
C GLN A 356 73.25 -16.39 18.98
N VAL A 357 73.79 -15.46 19.76
CA VAL A 357 75.20 -15.10 19.77
C VAL A 357 75.90 -15.94 20.83
N LYS A 358 76.76 -16.87 20.39
CA LYS A 358 77.58 -17.69 21.28
C LYS A 358 78.81 -16.91 21.70
N LEU A 359 79.08 -16.87 23.00
CA LEU A 359 80.27 -16.23 23.59
C LEU A 359 81.26 -17.30 24.05
N LYS A 360 82.57 -17.05 23.89
CA LYS A 360 83.62 -18.02 24.27
C LYS A 360 83.68 -18.29 25.78
N SER A 361 83.35 -17.29 26.60
CA SER A 361 83.34 -17.42 28.07
C SER A 361 81.91 -17.33 28.63
N LYS A 362 81.56 -18.29 29.50
CA LYS A 362 80.25 -18.30 30.19
C LYS A 362 80.11 -17.16 31.21
N GLU A 363 81.21 -16.59 31.69
CA GLU A 363 81.19 -15.46 32.64
C GLU A 363 80.72 -14.15 31.98
N GLN A 364 80.81 -14.05 30.65
CA GLN A 364 80.36 -12.88 29.86
C GLN A 364 78.85 -12.91 29.57
N GLN A 365 78.13 -13.96 29.98
CA GLN A 365 76.69 -14.14 29.76
C GLN A 365 75.80 -13.17 30.58
N GLN A 366 76.38 -12.26 31.37
CA GLN A 366 75.64 -11.24 32.14
C GLN A 366 75.49 -9.90 31.39
N ALA A 367 76.12 -9.74 30.23
CA ALA A 367 76.05 -8.51 29.43
C ALA A 367 74.78 -8.46 28.58
N PHE A 368 74.07 -7.33 28.59
CA PHE A 368 72.98 -7.07 27.63
C PHE A 368 73.57 -7.01 26.21
N LEU A 369 73.22 -7.99 25.39
CA LEU A 369 73.69 -8.08 24.00
C LEU A 369 72.49 -7.89 23.08
N ASN A 370 72.50 -6.77 22.38
CA ASN A 370 71.43 -6.42 21.46
C ASN A 370 71.81 -6.89 20.06
N ALA A 371 70.86 -7.53 19.38
CA ALA A 371 70.98 -7.89 17.97
C ALA A 371 69.74 -7.43 17.22
N GLU A 372 69.95 -6.79 16.08
CA GLU A 372 68.92 -6.43 15.11
C GLU A 372 69.20 -7.15 13.80
N LEU A 373 68.23 -7.91 13.31
CA LEU A 373 68.31 -8.66 12.06
C LEU A 373 67.24 -8.17 11.12
N SER A 374 67.63 -7.83 9.90
CA SER A 374 66.75 -7.36 8.84
C SER A 374 66.86 -8.24 7.59
N LEU A 375 65.72 -8.58 6.98
CA LEU A 375 65.64 -9.34 5.74
C LEU A 375 65.56 -8.40 4.55
N THR A 376 66.61 -8.38 3.74
CA THR A 376 66.77 -7.46 2.60
C THR A 376 66.18 -8.05 1.33
N ALA A 377 66.44 -9.33 1.08
CA ALA A 377 65.92 -10.06 -0.08
C ALA A 377 65.55 -11.50 0.30
N ASN A 378 64.54 -12.04 -0.36
CA ASN A 378 64.05 -13.40 -0.15
C ASN A 378 63.50 -13.99 -1.46
N MET A 379 63.79 -15.26 -1.69
CA MET A 379 63.32 -16.02 -2.86
C MET A 379 62.58 -17.28 -2.45
N LEU A 380 61.49 -17.55 -3.16
CA LEU A 380 60.60 -18.69 -2.99
C LEU A 380 60.54 -19.47 -4.30
N THR A 381 60.93 -20.74 -4.28
CA THR A 381 60.82 -21.64 -5.44
C THR A 381 59.45 -22.29 -5.48
N LEU A 382 58.72 -22.08 -6.58
CA LEU A 382 57.42 -22.70 -6.85
C LEU A 382 57.59 -24.11 -7.42
N LYS A 383 56.49 -24.89 -7.50
CA LYS A 383 56.53 -26.28 -7.97
C LYS A 383 57.06 -26.41 -9.40
N ASN A 384 56.79 -25.42 -10.24
CA ASN A 384 57.24 -25.36 -11.62
C ASN A 384 58.71 -24.90 -11.78
N GLY A 385 59.41 -24.66 -10.66
CA GLY A 385 60.79 -24.16 -10.65
C GLY A 385 60.93 -22.65 -10.81
N THR A 386 59.83 -21.90 -10.91
CA THR A 386 59.87 -20.43 -10.95
C THR A 386 60.25 -19.89 -9.59
N GLU A 387 61.18 -18.94 -9.55
CA GLU A 387 61.60 -18.28 -8.32
C GLU A 387 60.98 -16.88 -8.23
N ILE A 388 60.29 -16.62 -7.13
CA ILE A 388 59.62 -15.33 -6.90
C ILE A 388 60.03 -14.75 -5.55
N SER A 389 60.07 -13.42 -5.44
CA SER A 389 60.19 -12.77 -4.13
C SER A 389 58.83 -12.68 -3.47
N ASN A 390 58.71 -13.22 -2.25
CA ASN A 390 57.46 -13.17 -1.50
C ASN A 390 57.37 -11.90 -0.64
N ARG A 391 56.25 -11.19 -0.72
CA ARG A 391 56.04 -9.95 0.02
C ARG A 391 55.57 -10.25 1.44
N ILE A 392 56.36 -9.80 2.41
CA ILE A 392 56.06 -9.95 3.84
C ILE A 392 55.83 -8.60 4.51
N GLY A 393 55.12 -8.60 5.64
CA GLY A 393 54.82 -7.40 6.41
C GLY A 393 56.00 -6.90 7.23
N VAL A 394 56.53 -7.74 8.13
CA VAL A 394 57.57 -7.37 9.09
C VAL A 394 58.89 -7.99 8.67
N LYS A 395 59.87 -7.14 8.31
CA LYS A 395 61.18 -7.54 7.78
C LYS A 395 62.34 -7.38 8.76
N THR A 396 62.06 -7.08 10.02
CA THR A 396 63.09 -6.81 11.03
C THR A 396 62.70 -7.42 12.36
N LEU A 397 63.69 -7.98 13.05
CA LEU A 397 63.60 -8.53 14.40
C LEU A 397 64.70 -7.90 15.24
N ALA A 398 64.37 -7.47 16.45
CA ALA A 398 65.34 -6.99 17.42
C ALA A 398 65.20 -7.78 18.73
N THR A 399 66.33 -8.12 19.34
CA THR A 399 66.38 -8.76 20.66
C THR A 399 67.48 -8.13 21.51
N SER A 400 67.25 -7.99 22.81
CA SER A 400 68.23 -7.49 23.79
C SER A 400 68.93 -8.59 24.59
N THR A 401 68.52 -9.84 24.36
CA THR A 401 69.03 -11.04 25.02
C THR A 401 69.62 -12.01 24.01
N ALA A 402 70.34 -11.49 23.00
CA ALA A 402 70.84 -12.28 21.89
C ALA A 402 71.79 -13.42 22.30
N HIS A 403 72.43 -13.34 23.47
CA HIS A 403 73.33 -14.37 23.99
C HIS A 403 72.62 -15.56 24.66
N PHE A 404 71.36 -15.39 25.09
CA PHE A 404 70.53 -16.50 25.52
C PHE A 404 69.91 -17.15 24.28
N GLU A 405 69.77 -18.48 24.28
CA GLU A 405 68.84 -19.09 23.34
C GLU A 405 67.47 -18.54 23.69
N ALA A 406 66.90 -17.72 22.80
CA ALA A 406 65.53 -17.28 22.96
C ALA A 406 64.69 -18.54 23.11
N GLY A 407 64.15 -18.75 24.33
CA GLY A 407 63.30 -19.88 24.64
C GLY A 407 62.24 -19.99 23.56
N LYS A 408 61.95 -21.22 23.13
CA LYS A 408 60.93 -21.53 22.13
C LYS A 408 59.70 -20.70 22.46
N PHE A 409 59.41 -19.68 21.65
CA PHE A 409 58.24 -18.84 21.84
C PHE A 409 57.05 -19.82 21.91
N GLU A 410 56.27 -19.77 22.99
CA GLU A 410 55.05 -20.59 23.05
C GLU A 410 54.22 -20.23 21.83
N PHE A 411 54.00 -21.21 20.97
CA PHE A 411 53.11 -21.09 19.81
C PHE A 411 51.71 -20.87 20.35
N ASP A 412 51.38 -19.61 20.60
CA ASP A 412 50.02 -19.22 20.85
C ASP A 412 49.32 -19.11 19.50
N PHE A 413 48.61 -20.18 19.13
CA PHE A 413 47.77 -20.24 17.93
C PHE A 413 46.66 -19.15 17.94
N SER A 414 46.52 -18.36 19.01
CA SER A 414 45.59 -17.24 19.10
C SER A 414 46.14 -15.88 18.64
N LYS A 415 47.42 -15.78 18.23
CA LYS A 415 47.96 -14.51 17.75
C LYS A 415 47.33 -14.06 16.43
N GLU A 416 46.68 -12.90 16.46
CA GLU A 416 46.00 -12.29 15.30
C GLU A 416 46.95 -11.68 14.23
N LYS A 417 48.27 -11.67 14.47
CA LYS A 417 49.26 -11.01 13.59
C LYS A 417 50.39 -11.96 13.23
N TYR A 418 50.83 -11.90 11.98
CA TYR A 418 52.00 -12.63 11.50
C TYR A 418 53.28 -12.21 12.25
N SER A 419 54.16 -13.18 12.45
CA SER A 419 55.46 -12.99 13.11
C SER A 419 56.47 -12.32 12.16
N PRO A 420 57.58 -11.75 12.69
CA PRO A 420 58.68 -11.26 11.86
C PRO A 420 59.14 -12.33 10.87
N PHE A 421 59.33 -11.92 9.62
CA PHE A 421 59.76 -12.77 8.50
C PHE A 421 58.79 -13.88 8.09
N GLU A 422 57.64 -14.03 8.75
CA GLU A 422 56.68 -15.08 8.42
C GLU A 422 56.22 -14.96 6.97
N GLY A 423 56.19 -16.10 6.29
CA GLY A 423 55.85 -16.24 4.87
C GLY A 423 56.99 -15.94 3.92
N ALA A 424 58.15 -15.41 4.35
CA ALA A 424 59.25 -15.12 3.45
C ALA A 424 59.78 -16.40 2.78
N GLY A 425 60.17 -16.32 1.50
CA GLY A 425 60.87 -17.42 0.85
C GLY A 425 62.20 -17.73 1.55
N ALA A 426 62.47 -19.00 1.79
CA ALA A 426 63.66 -19.44 2.52
C ALA A 426 64.83 -19.80 1.60
N ASP A 427 64.63 -19.95 0.29
CA ASP A 427 65.63 -20.57 -0.60
C ASP A 427 66.89 -19.71 -0.77
N GLU A 428 66.75 -18.46 -1.22
CA GLU A 428 67.86 -17.51 -1.30
C GLU A 428 67.48 -16.27 -0.49
N THR A 429 68.23 -16.00 0.59
CA THR A 429 67.91 -14.90 1.51
C THR A 429 69.14 -14.05 1.80
N SER A 430 68.95 -12.74 1.76
CA SER A 430 69.98 -11.74 2.10
C SER A 430 69.58 -11.01 3.37
N TRP A 431 70.48 -10.96 4.33
CA TRP A 431 70.23 -10.45 5.67
C TRP A 431 71.23 -9.37 6.03
N THR A 432 70.79 -8.43 6.87
CA THR A 432 71.66 -7.46 7.55
C THR A 432 71.53 -7.67 9.05
N LEU A 433 72.65 -7.89 9.73
CA LEU A 433 72.74 -8.08 11.17
C LEU A 433 73.54 -6.94 11.79
N SER A 434 72.97 -6.28 12.79
CA SER A 434 73.62 -5.27 13.60
C SER A 434 73.71 -5.75 15.04
N ILE A 435 74.90 -5.72 15.64
CA ILE A 435 75.12 -6.09 17.04
C ILE A 435 75.59 -4.87 17.82
N SER A 436 74.99 -4.64 18.98
CA SER A 436 75.42 -3.59 19.90
C SER A 436 75.46 -4.10 21.34
N GLY A 437 76.28 -3.45 22.18
CA GLY A 437 76.51 -3.90 23.55
C GLY A 437 77.54 -5.04 23.68
N ALA A 438 78.27 -5.37 22.60
CA ALA A 438 79.31 -6.41 22.59
C ALA A 438 80.66 -5.96 23.18
N ASN A 439 80.77 -4.76 23.77
CA ASN A 439 82.02 -4.21 24.27
C ASN A 439 82.65 -5.15 25.32
N GLY A 440 83.83 -5.72 25.01
CA GLY A 440 84.54 -6.64 25.89
C GLY A 440 84.00 -8.08 25.91
N CYS A 441 83.07 -8.42 25.02
CA CYS A 441 82.59 -9.80 24.82
C CYS A 441 83.37 -10.47 23.69
N ASP A 442 83.85 -11.70 23.91
CA ASP A 442 84.52 -12.47 22.86
C ASP A 442 83.49 -13.39 22.18
N ILE A 443 82.95 -12.91 21.06
CA ILE A 443 81.97 -13.65 20.25
C ILE A 443 82.66 -14.90 19.68
N GLU A 444 82.12 -16.08 20.01
CA GLU A 444 82.56 -17.34 19.44
C GLU A 444 81.92 -17.54 18.08
N ASP A 445 80.60 -17.48 17.96
CA ASP A 445 79.84 -17.74 16.74
C ASP A 445 78.45 -17.07 16.84
N ILE A 446 77.78 -16.88 15.71
CA ILE A 446 76.40 -16.41 15.65
C ILE A 446 75.59 -17.46 14.90
N ILE A 447 74.57 -17.99 15.57
CA ILE A 447 73.70 -19.01 15.02
C ILE A 447 72.32 -18.42 14.78
N ILE A 448 71.82 -18.62 13.58
CA ILE A 448 70.47 -18.23 13.17
C ILE A 448 69.67 -19.50 12.99
N TYR A 449 68.65 -19.68 13.81
CA TYR A 449 67.70 -20.77 13.69
C TYR A 449 66.56 -20.32 12.78
N ILE A 450 66.52 -20.88 11.57
CA ILE A 450 65.46 -20.61 10.60
C ILE A 450 64.47 -21.77 10.68
N SER A 451 63.30 -21.49 11.24
CA SER A 451 62.15 -22.38 11.19
C SER A 451 61.35 -22.05 9.93
N TYR A 452 61.19 -23.03 9.05
CA TYR A 452 60.44 -22.86 7.81
C TYR A 452 59.52 -24.06 7.56
N THR A 453 58.56 -23.85 6.69
CA THR A 453 57.64 -24.85 6.16
C THR A 453 58.02 -25.17 4.73
N ALA A 454 57.85 -26.42 4.30
CA ALA A 454 58.14 -26.85 2.95
C ALA A 454 57.12 -27.86 2.41
N ARG A 455 57.00 -27.94 1.10
CA ARG A 455 56.21 -28.96 0.41
C ARG A 455 57.13 -29.95 -0.28
N LYS A 456 56.76 -31.23 -0.24
CA LYS A 456 57.51 -32.29 -0.92
C LYS A 456 57.11 -32.34 -2.41
N GLY A 457 58.12 -32.25 -3.28
CA GLY A 457 58.01 -32.25 -4.75
C GLY A 457 57.49 -33.53 -5.35
#